data_AF-A0A975SQ32-F1
#
_entry.id   AF-A0A975SQ32-F1
#
_cell.length_a   1.000
_cell.length_b   1.000
_cell.length_c   1.000
_cell.angle_alpha   90.00
_cell.angle_beta   90.00
_cell.angle_gamma   90.00
#
_symmetry.space_group_name_H-M   'P 1'
#
loop_
_entity.id
_entity.type
_entity.pdbx_description
1 polymer ?
#
loop_
_entity_poly.entity_id
_entity_poly.type
_entity_poly.pdbx_seq_one_letter_code
_entity_poly.pdbx_strand_id
1 'polypeptide(L)'
;MQIALVNDEPTEAFPNGRGTCAQCGSEMVAKCGPRVMHHWAHHWSRNCDPWWENETPWHRDWKNLYPINCREVSHRAEDGEIHRADVKTPTGIIVELQHSAMSDSERISREDFYQNLVWVLDGSVFAKNFDIYHMLPAPDSNIAQDLVWSKAQRHMEGANEGLFFRVSEAREDDPLATKASVRGGWIHHLYDIKEQVALSYRGHHQYDWVRPRKTWLDAKCPVFIDFGNESLVKLCTYDESDLPCIQFVAKGKFLHDSMHETRAKDIGTKFYPISPARA
;
A
#
# COMPACT_ATOMS: atom_id res chain seq x y z
N MET A 1 -9.71 -15.12 -13.82
CA MET A 1 -10.43 -15.05 -12.53
C MET A 1 -10.10 -16.31 -11.76
N GLN A 2 -9.78 -16.19 -10.48
CA GLN A 2 -9.58 -17.32 -9.58
C GLN A 2 -10.91 -17.97 -9.19
N ILE A 3 -11.98 -17.17 -9.05
CA ILE A 3 -13.26 -17.60 -8.49
C ILE A 3 -14.40 -17.51 -9.52
N ALA A 4 -15.29 -18.49 -9.49
CA ALA A 4 -16.61 -18.47 -10.12
C ALA A 4 -17.64 -19.08 -9.15
N LEU A 5 -18.93 -18.91 -9.45
CA LEU A 5 -20.00 -19.54 -8.66
C LEU A 5 -20.31 -20.94 -9.23
N VAL A 6 -20.23 -21.95 -8.37
CA VAL A 6 -20.60 -23.34 -8.68
C VAL A 6 -21.64 -23.77 -7.66
N ASN A 7 -22.87 -24.03 -8.11
CA ASN A 7 -24.03 -24.20 -7.22
C ASN A 7 -24.20 -23.02 -6.24
N ASP A 8 -24.07 -21.80 -6.76
CA ASP A 8 -24.14 -20.54 -6.01
C ASP A 8 -23.04 -20.33 -4.94
N GLU A 9 -22.04 -21.22 -4.87
CA GLU A 9 -20.92 -21.12 -3.94
C GLU A 9 -19.63 -20.63 -4.62
N PRO A 10 -18.90 -19.68 -4.02
CA PRO A 10 -17.59 -19.23 -4.53
C PRO A 10 -16.59 -20.39 -4.57
N THR A 11 -16.13 -20.73 -5.77
CA THR A 11 -15.30 -21.92 -6.00
C THR A 11 -14.09 -21.60 -6.88
N GLU A 12 -12.92 -22.10 -6.49
CA GLU A 12 -11.69 -22.01 -7.29
C GLU A 12 -11.77 -22.89 -8.54
N ALA A 13 -11.01 -22.54 -9.58
CA ALA A 13 -11.01 -23.32 -10.82
C ALA A 13 -10.44 -24.74 -10.61
N PHE A 14 -11.24 -25.74 -10.97
CA PHE A 14 -10.88 -27.17 -10.92
C PHE A 14 -11.04 -27.83 -12.29
N PRO A 15 -10.32 -28.93 -12.59
CA PRO A 15 -10.37 -29.58 -13.90
C PRO A 15 -11.79 -29.92 -14.35
N ASN A 16 -12.12 -29.54 -15.59
CA ASN A 16 -13.45 -29.71 -16.22
C ASN A 16 -14.61 -28.97 -15.53
N GLY A 17 -14.29 -28.03 -14.63
CA GLY A 17 -15.30 -27.21 -13.95
C GLY A 17 -16.10 -26.34 -14.89
N ARG A 18 -17.39 -26.20 -14.59
CA ARG A 18 -18.30 -25.20 -15.15
C ARG A 18 -18.93 -24.42 -13.99
N GLY A 19 -19.15 -23.13 -14.19
CA GLY A 19 -19.75 -22.24 -13.21
C GLY A 19 -20.33 -21.00 -13.87
N THR A 20 -20.72 -20.03 -13.06
CA THR A 20 -21.23 -18.74 -13.53
C THR A 20 -20.38 -17.59 -12.97
N CYS A 21 -20.25 -16.52 -13.75
CA CYS A 21 -19.57 -15.31 -13.33
C CYS A 21 -20.40 -14.56 -12.29
N ALA A 22 -19.84 -14.31 -11.11
CA ALA A 22 -20.53 -13.56 -10.04
C ALA A 22 -20.92 -12.13 -10.44
N GLN A 23 -20.25 -11.55 -11.44
CA GLN A 23 -20.48 -10.17 -11.90
C GLN A 23 -21.59 -10.07 -12.95
N CYS A 24 -21.55 -10.93 -13.97
CA CYS A 24 -22.43 -10.82 -15.14
C CYS A 24 -23.37 -12.03 -15.34
N GLY A 25 -23.27 -13.07 -14.52
CA GLY A 25 -24.07 -14.29 -14.59
C GLY A 25 -23.75 -15.21 -15.77
N SER A 26 -22.80 -14.83 -16.64
CA SER A 26 -22.46 -15.62 -17.83
C SER A 26 -21.72 -16.92 -17.47
N GLU A 27 -21.88 -17.94 -18.33
CA GLU A 27 -21.20 -19.23 -18.17
C GLU A 27 -19.68 -19.08 -18.21
N MET A 28 -19.02 -19.75 -17.26
CA MET A 28 -17.56 -19.83 -17.15
C MET A 28 -17.09 -21.27 -17.25
N VAL A 29 -15.93 -21.46 -17.87
CA VAL A 29 -15.23 -22.73 -17.96
C VAL A 29 -13.89 -22.65 -17.25
N ALA A 30 -13.55 -23.67 -16.48
CA ALA A 30 -12.26 -23.78 -15.84
C ALA A 30 -11.18 -24.12 -16.87
N LYS A 31 -10.08 -23.37 -16.83
CA LYS A 31 -8.85 -23.63 -17.59
C LYS A 31 -7.81 -24.15 -16.60
N CYS A 32 -7.53 -25.45 -16.68
CA CYS A 32 -6.62 -26.14 -15.78
C CYS A 32 -5.57 -26.91 -16.60
N GLY A 33 -4.35 -27.00 -16.08
CA GLY A 33 -3.29 -27.76 -16.72
C GLY A 33 -1.89 -27.34 -16.27
N PRO A 34 -0.87 -28.16 -16.58
CA PRO A 34 0.49 -27.98 -16.06
C PRO A 34 1.23 -26.74 -16.60
N ARG A 35 0.67 -26.06 -17.61
CA ARG A 35 1.27 -24.89 -18.27
C ARG A 35 0.54 -23.58 -17.97
N VAL A 36 -0.57 -23.65 -17.23
CA VAL A 36 -1.43 -22.49 -16.97
C VAL A 36 -1.82 -22.47 -15.50
N MET A 37 -1.81 -21.29 -14.89
CA MET A 37 -2.44 -21.13 -13.59
C MET A 37 -3.93 -21.45 -13.72
N HIS A 38 -4.46 -22.27 -12.81
CA HIS A 38 -5.87 -22.63 -12.83
C HIS A 38 -6.72 -21.37 -12.68
N HIS A 39 -7.60 -21.11 -13.65
CA HIS A 39 -8.46 -19.94 -13.66
C HIS A 39 -9.79 -20.23 -14.36
N TRP A 40 -10.81 -19.47 -14.00
CA TRP A 40 -12.07 -19.39 -14.72
C TRP A 40 -11.95 -18.38 -15.86
N ALA A 41 -12.49 -18.76 -17.02
CA ALA A 41 -12.64 -17.92 -18.19
C ALA A 41 -14.10 -17.93 -18.66
N HIS A 42 -14.60 -16.80 -19.15
CA HIS A 42 -15.90 -16.76 -19.81
C HIS A 42 -15.91 -17.73 -21.00
N HIS A 43 -16.97 -18.53 -21.13
CA HIS A 43 -17.10 -19.49 -22.24
C HIS A 43 -17.13 -18.78 -23.60
N TRP A 44 -17.72 -17.58 -23.64
CA TRP A 44 -17.75 -16.71 -24.81
C TRP A 44 -16.88 -15.47 -24.54
N SER A 45 -16.12 -15.02 -25.56
CA SER A 45 -15.05 -14.01 -25.49
C SER A 45 -15.53 -12.59 -25.11
N ARG A 46 -16.07 -12.41 -23.91
CA ARG A 46 -16.33 -11.12 -23.29
C ARG A 46 -15.77 -11.13 -21.88
N ASN A 47 -14.69 -10.40 -21.67
CA ASN A 47 -14.38 -9.92 -20.32
C ASN A 47 -15.47 -8.93 -19.94
N CYS A 48 -16.15 -9.20 -18.82
CA CYS A 48 -17.27 -8.40 -18.35
C CYS A 48 -16.85 -7.21 -17.47
N ASP A 49 -15.54 -7.06 -17.22
CA ASP A 49 -14.98 -5.99 -16.39
C ASP A 49 -13.87 -5.28 -17.17
N PRO A 50 -13.96 -3.97 -17.41
CA PRO A 50 -12.90 -3.22 -18.10
C PRO A 50 -11.64 -3.05 -17.25
N TRP A 51 -11.71 -3.22 -15.92
CA TRP A 51 -10.54 -3.18 -15.01
C TRP A 51 -9.83 -4.53 -14.89
N TRP A 52 -10.17 -5.48 -15.76
CA TRP A 52 -9.55 -6.79 -15.77
C TRP A 52 -8.09 -6.71 -16.21
N GLU A 53 -7.20 -7.28 -15.38
CA GLU A 53 -5.81 -7.56 -15.71
C GLU A 53 -5.50 -9.07 -15.70
N ASN A 54 -4.39 -9.45 -16.36
CA ASN A 54 -3.87 -10.80 -16.27
C ASN A 54 -3.30 -11.05 -14.86
N GLU A 55 -3.70 -12.15 -14.26
CA GLU A 55 -3.26 -12.52 -12.92
C GLU A 55 -1.84 -13.12 -12.93
N THR A 56 -0.96 -12.56 -12.09
CA THR A 56 0.40 -13.06 -11.86
C THR A 56 0.44 -13.99 -10.63
N PRO A 57 1.50 -14.79 -10.44
CA PRO A 57 1.68 -15.58 -9.21
C PRO A 57 1.65 -14.72 -7.95
N TRP A 58 2.32 -13.56 -7.95
CA TRP A 58 2.30 -12.61 -6.84
C TRP A 58 0.88 -12.15 -6.50
N HIS A 59 0.07 -11.83 -7.53
CA HIS A 59 -1.32 -11.41 -7.38
C HIS A 59 -2.18 -12.53 -6.76
N ARG A 60 -2.02 -13.76 -7.24
CA ARG A 60 -2.71 -14.94 -6.72
C ARG A 60 -2.33 -15.22 -5.26
N ASP A 61 -1.04 -15.18 -4.94
CA ASP A 61 -0.53 -15.43 -3.60
C ASP A 61 -1.06 -14.40 -2.61
N TRP A 62 -1.14 -13.12 -3.00
CA TRP A 62 -1.74 -12.07 -2.19
C TRP A 62 -3.23 -12.30 -1.91
N LYS A 63 -4.03 -12.65 -2.93
CA LYS A 63 -5.45 -12.98 -2.71
C LYS A 63 -5.62 -14.19 -1.80
N ASN A 64 -4.71 -15.16 -1.90
CA ASN A 64 -4.73 -16.37 -1.07
C ASN A 64 -4.55 -16.12 0.44
N LEU A 65 -4.03 -14.95 0.82
CA LEU A 65 -3.90 -14.55 2.24
C LEU A 65 -5.26 -14.22 2.88
N TYR A 66 -6.32 -14.05 2.08
CA TYR A 66 -7.66 -13.72 2.55
C TYR A 66 -8.60 -14.94 2.50
N PRO A 67 -9.67 -15.00 3.31
CA PRO A 67 -10.72 -16.00 3.15
C PRO A 67 -11.38 -15.96 1.75
N ILE A 68 -11.84 -17.10 1.24
CA ILE A 68 -12.38 -17.22 -0.14
C ILE A 68 -13.53 -16.24 -0.43
N ASN A 69 -14.39 -15.99 0.56
CA ASN A 69 -15.53 -15.07 0.44
C ASN A 69 -15.12 -13.59 0.35
N CYS A 70 -13.85 -13.27 0.60
CA CYS A 70 -13.31 -11.92 0.45
C CYS A 70 -12.65 -11.72 -0.91
N ARG A 71 -12.32 -12.78 -1.66
CA ARG A 71 -11.53 -12.71 -2.90
C ARG A 71 -12.44 -12.48 -4.10
N GLU A 72 -12.02 -11.62 -5.03
CA GLU A 72 -12.71 -11.42 -6.32
C GLU A 72 -14.20 -11.06 -6.19
N VAL A 73 -14.53 -10.22 -5.21
CA VAL A 73 -15.93 -9.88 -4.87
C VAL A 73 -16.43 -8.74 -5.75
N SER A 74 -17.61 -8.92 -6.36
CA SER A 74 -18.27 -7.86 -7.11
C SER A 74 -18.79 -6.75 -6.18
N HIS A 75 -18.50 -5.52 -6.55
CA HIS A 75 -19.00 -4.30 -5.95
C HIS A 75 -19.89 -3.60 -6.98
N ARG A 76 -21.09 -3.20 -6.54
CA ARG A 76 -22.06 -2.48 -7.38
C ARG A 76 -22.27 -1.08 -6.78
N ALA A 77 -22.03 -0.05 -7.58
CA ALA A 77 -22.34 1.33 -7.22
C ALA A 77 -23.84 1.63 -7.36
N GLU A 78 -24.27 2.78 -6.82
CA GLU A 78 -25.68 3.19 -6.81
C GLU A 78 -26.27 3.41 -8.21
N ASP A 79 -25.44 3.83 -9.16
CA ASP A 79 -25.81 4.01 -10.57
C ASP A 79 -25.89 2.69 -11.36
N GLY A 80 -25.55 1.57 -10.72
CA GLY A 80 -25.58 0.24 -11.30
C GLY A 80 -24.27 -0.19 -11.97
N GLU A 81 -23.22 0.63 -11.96
CA GLU A 81 -21.86 0.22 -12.37
C GLU A 81 -21.36 -0.92 -11.46
N ILE A 82 -20.70 -1.92 -12.05
CA ILE A 82 -20.22 -3.11 -11.33
C ILE A 82 -18.78 -3.39 -11.69
N HIS A 83 -17.93 -3.41 -10.68
CA HIS A 83 -16.55 -3.86 -10.79
C HIS A 83 -16.24 -4.93 -9.78
N ARG A 84 -15.19 -5.70 -10.05
CA ARG A 84 -14.72 -6.75 -9.16
C ARG A 84 -13.47 -6.28 -8.44
N ALA A 85 -13.56 -6.24 -7.11
CA ALA A 85 -12.41 -5.97 -6.26
C ALA A 85 -11.52 -7.22 -6.17
N ASP A 86 -10.21 -7.04 -6.08
CA ASP A 86 -9.30 -8.16 -5.78
C ASP A 86 -9.62 -8.79 -4.43
N VAL A 87 -9.81 -7.94 -3.42
CA VAL A 87 -10.29 -8.33 -2.10
C VAL A 87 -11.29 -7.30 -1.58
N LYS A 88 -12.43 -7.77 -1.08
CA LYS A 88 -13.39 -7.00 -0.29
C LYS A 88 -13.56 -7.66 1.07
N THR A 89 -13.14 -6.97 2.11
CA THR A 89 -13.14 -7.49 3.48
C THR A 89 -14.53 -7.33 4.13
N PRO A 90 -14.83 -8.03 5.23
CA PRO A 90 -16.14 -7.95 5.90
C PRO A 90 -16.48 -6.55 6.42
N THR A 91 -15.48 -5.75 6.75
CA THR A 91 -15.66 -4.36 7.21
C THR A 91 -15.86 -3.36 6.07
N GLY A 92 -15.80 -3.83 4.82
CA GLY A 92 -15.99 -3.01 3.62
C GLY A 92 -14.72 -2.33 3.11
N ILE A 93 -13.53 -2.68 3.62
CA ILE A 93 -12.26 -2.25 3.03
C ILE A 93 -12.03 -3.02 1.72
N ILE A 94 -11.70 -2.28 0.66
CA ILE A 94 -11.28 -2.80 -0.64
C ILE A 94 -9.76 -2.81 -0.69
N VAL A 95 -9.15 -3.96 -0.97
CA VAL A 95 -7.71 -4.08 -1.22
C VAL A 95 -7.52 -4.40 -2.71
N GLU A 96 -6.91 -3.48 -3.44
CA GLU A 96 -6.56 -3.65 -4.85
C GLU A 96 -5.06 -3.95 -4.98
N LEU A 97 -4.74 -5.00 -5.73
CA LEU A 97 -3.37 -5.47 -5.95
C LEU A 97 -2.91 -5.01 -7.33
N GLN A 98 -1.78 -4.30 -7.39
CA GLN A 98 -1.31 -3.73 -8.64
C GLN A 98 0.13 -4.13 -8.97
N HIS A 99 0.26 -4.87 -10.07
CA HIS A 99 1.56 -5.24 -10.65
C HIS A 99 1.93 -4.31 -11.82
N SER A 100 0.97 -4.10 -12.73
CA SER A 100 1.16 -3.34 -13.97
C SER A 100 1.20 -1.83 -13.74
N ALA A 101 1.65 -1.07 -14.75
CA ALA A 101 1.52 0.38 -14.72
C ALA A 101 0.04 0.77 -14.80
N MET A 102 -0.38 1.75 -14.00
CA MET A 102 -1.73 2.30 -13.97
C MET A 102 -1.70 3.77 -14.37
N SER A 103 -2.72 4.21 -15.13
CA SER A 103 -2.89 5.62 -15.48
C SER A 103 -3.54 6.41 -14.34
N ASP A 104 -3.30 7.72 -14.27
CA ASP A 104 -3.94 8.58 -13.27
C ASP A 104 -5.46 8.56 -13.38
N SER A 105 -6.00 8.56 -14.60
CA SER A 105 -7.45 8.49 -14.83
C SER A 105 -8.06 7.19 -14.31
N GLU A 106 -7.37 6.08 -14.48
CA GLU A 106 -7.84 4.77 -13.99
C GLU A 106 -7.76 4.69 -12.47
N ARG A 107 -6.63 5.10 -11.88
CA ARG A 107 -6.48 5.16 -10.42
C ARG A 107 -7.57 6.04 -9.79
N ILE A 108 -7.79 7.25 -10.32
CA ILE A 108 -8.82 8.18 -9.83
C ILE A 108 -10.20 7.54 -9.95
N SER A 109 -10.54 6.95 -11.10
CA SER A 109 -11.82 6.27 -11.31
C SER A 109 -12.04 5.14 -10.30
N ARG A 110 -11.03 4.33 -10.00
CA ARG A 110 -11.12 3.25 -9.00
C ARG A 110 -11.24 3.79 -7.57
N GLU A 111 -10.48 4.82 -7.22
CA GLU A 111 -10.55 5.46 -5.89
C GLU A 111 -11.92 6.11 -5.66
N ASP A 112 -12.47 6.81 -6.65
CA ASP A 112 -13.78 7.46 -6.57
C ASP A 112 -14.93 6.43 -6.52
N PHE A 113 -14.80 5.31 -7.25
CA PHE A 113 -15.77 4.21 -7.24
C PHE A 113 -15.79 3.47 -5.91
N TYR A 114 -14.63 3.02 -5.41
CA TYR A 114 -14.58 2.17 -4.22
C TYR A 114 -14.60 2.94 -2.90
N GLN A 115 -14.03 4.15 -2.87
CA GLN A 115 -13.92 5.07 -1.73
C GLN A 115 -13.12 4.55 -0.51
N ASN A 116 -13.44 3.35 0.00
CA ASN A 116 -12.76 2.71 1.13
C ASN A 116 -11.65 1.75 0.66
N LEU A 117 -10.74 2.27 -0.17
CA LEU A 117 -9.73 1.50 -0.88
C LEU A 117 -8.33 1.64 -0.28
N VAL A 118 -7.55 0.57 -0.33
CA VAL A 118 -6.10 0.54 -0.12
C VAL A 118 -5.40 -0.15 -1.29
N TRP A 119 -4.30 0.42 -1.75
CA TRP A 119 -3.45 -0.15 -2.79
C TRP A 119 -2.32 -0.99 -2.20
N VAL A 120 -2.06 -2.15 -2.77
CA VAL A 120 -0.82 -2.92 -2.56
C VAL A 120 -0.11 -3.09 -3.89
N LEU A 121 1.11 -2.57 -4.00
CA LEU A 121 1.91 -2.60 -5.22
C LEU A 121 2.94 -3.72 -5.17
N ASP A 122 3.14 -4.39 -6.31
CA ASP A 122 4.29 -5.26 -6.50
C ASP A 122 5.56 -4.41 -6.67
N GLY A 123 6.39 -4.36 -5.63
CA GLY A 123 7.65 -3.62 -5.63
C GLY A 123 8.78 -4.28 -6.40
N SER A 124 8.65 -5.57 -6.75
CA SER A 124 9.73 -6.34 -7.39
C SER A 124 10.17 -5.73 -8.72
N VAL A 125 9.24 -5.14 -9.46
CA VAL A 125 9.48 -4.53 -10.78
C VAL A 125 10.24 -3.21 -10.73
N PHE A 126 10.35 -2.57 -9.55
CA PHE A 126 11.09 -1.30 -9.38
C PHE A 126 12.03 -1.28 -8.18
N ALA A 127 12.28 -2.41 -7.51
CA ALA A 127 13.11 -2.51 -6.31
C ALA A 127 14.51 -1.86 -6.46
N LYS A 128 15.16 -2.03 -7.62
CA LYS A 128 16.49 -1.42 -7.89
C LYS A 128 16.49 0.11 -7.97
N ASN A 129 15.31 0.70 -8.10
CA ASN A 129 15.10 2.14 -8.19
C ASN A 129 14.51 2.72 -6.90
N PHE A 130 14.37 1.91 -5.85
CA PHE A 130 13.77 2.32 -4.58
C PHE A 130 14.79 2.12 -3.45
N ASP A 131 15.42 3.21 -3.03
CA ASP A 131 16.43 3.20 -1.99
C ASP A 131 15.79 3.66 -0.67
N ILE A 132 15.98 2.89 0.40
CA ILE A 132 15.54 3.26 1.76
C ILE A 132 16.77 3.70 2.54
N TYR A 133 16.70 4.88 3.15
CA TYR A 133 17.79 5.51 3.87
C TYR A 133 17.57 5.45 5.39
N HIS A 134 18.16 6.38 6.12
CA HIS A 134 18.14 6.40 7.57
C HIS A 134 16.73 6.46 8.17
N MET A 135 16.63 5.99 9.42
CA MET A 135 15.42 6.06 10.22
C MET A 135 15.05 7.50 10.55
N LEU A 136 13.76 7.74 10.71
CA LEU A 136 13.16 8.96 11.22
C LEU A 136 12.48 8.65 12.56
N PRO A 137 12.50 9.58 13.53
CA PRO A 137 11.70 9.44 14.74
C PRO A 137 10.21 9.40 14.40
N ALA A 138 9.34 9.01 15.33
CA ALA A 138 7.90 9.12 15.08
C ALA A 138 7.52 10.60 14.85
N PRO A 139 6.70 10.93 13.83
CA PRO A 139 6.31 12.31 13.54
C PRO A 139 5.69 13.05 14.72
N ASP A 140 4.94 12.34 15.57
CA ASP A 140 4.26 12.85 16.77
C ASP A 140 5.17 12.97 18.00
N SER A 141 6.45 12.60 17.88
CA SER A 141 7.40 12.66 19.00
C SER A 141 7.95 14.06 19.23
N ASN A 142 8.26 14.38 20.50
CA ASN A 142 8.82 15.68 20.89
C ASN A 142 10.10 16.01 20.13
N ILE A 143 10.98 15.04 19.88
CA ILE A 143 12.21 15.28 19.12
C ILE A 143 11.88 15.66 17.69
N ALA A 144 10.96 14.96 17.02
CA ALA A 144 10.59 15.22 15.63
C ALA A 144 10.04 16.63 15.42
N GLN A 145 9.37 17.22 16.42
CA GLN A 145 8.82 18.58 16.34
C GLN A 145 9.87 19.68 16.12
N ASP A 146 11.14 19.39 16.43
CA ASP A 146 12.24 20.34 16.27
C ASP A 146 13.12 20.06 15.05
N LEU A 147 12.96 18.92 14.35
CA LEU A 147 13.86 18.52 13.26
C LEU A 147 13.29 18.82 11.89
N VAL A 148 14.10 19.42 11.01
CA VAL A 148 13.84 19.54 9.57
C VAL A 148 14.94 18.82 8.82
N TRP A 149 14.60 17.66 8.26
CA TRP A 149 15.57 16.79 7.59
C TRP A 149 15.94 17.30 6.20
N SER A 150 17.21 17.20 5.85
CA SER A 150 17.64 17.31 4.46
C SER A 150 17.17 16.07 3.71
N LYS A 151 16.46 16.28 2.60
CA LYS A 151 15.88 15.17 1.82
C LYS A 151 16.98 14.25 1.29
N ALA A 152 16.90 12.97 1.65
CA ALA A 152 17.77 11.93 1.12
C ALA A 152 17.49 11.71 -0.38
N GLN A 153 18.55 11.47 -1.14
CA GLN A 153 18.47 11.25 -2.59
C GLN A 153 19.70 10.46 -3.04
N ARG A 154 19.54 9.62 -4.05
CA ARG A 154 20.66 8.87 -4.62
C ARG A 154 21.82 9.81 -4.95
N HIS A 155 23.01 9.45 -4.49
CA HIS A 155 24.27 10.23 -4.57
C HIS A 155 24.41 11.44 -3.64
N MET A 156 23.48 11.69 -2.71
CA MET A 156 23.58 12.75 -1.70
C MET A 156 24.05 12.21 -0.34
N GLU A 157 25.31 11.78 -0.24
CA GLU A 157 25.85 11.03 0.92
C GLU A 157 25.52 11.68 2.28
N GLY A 158 25.75 12.99 2.45
CA GLY A 158 25.42 13.66 3.70
C GLY A 158 23.93 13.54 4.07
N ALA A 159 23.02 13.93 3.17
CA ALA A 159 21.58 13.82 3.42
C ALA A 159 21.15 12.36 3.65
N ASN A 160 21.77 11.40 2.95
CA ASN A 160 21.51 9.98 3.09
C ASN A 160 21.94 9.42 4.46
N GLU A 161 22.90 10.06 5.12
CA GLU A 161 23.35 9.76 6.49
C GLU A 161 22.58 10.54 7.58
N GLY A 162 21.67 11.43 7.17
CA GLY A 162 20.73 12.10 8.05
C GLY A 162 21.17 13.48 8.52
N LEU A 163 21.48 14.36 7.57
CA LEU A 163 21.60 15.79 7.87
C LEU A 163 20.25 16.42 8.20
N PHE A 164 20.21 17.29 9.19
CA PHE A 164 19.02 18.05 9.56
C PHE A 164 19.35 19.44 10.13
N PHE A 165 18.31 20.27 10.21
CA PHE A 165 18.30 21.58 10.86
C PHE A 165 17.34 21.56 12.04
N ARG A 166 17.50 22.49 12.98
CA ARG A 166 16.55 22.68 14.08
C ARG A 166 15.65 23.89 13.89
N VAL A 167 14.36 23.73 14.17
CA VAL A 167 13.39 24.82 14.14
C VAL A 167 13.66 25.81 15.26
N SER A 168 14.01 25.31 16.45
CA SER A 168 14.36 26.11 17.62
C SER A 168 15.52 27.07 17.32
N GLU A 169 16.56 26.59 16.64
CA GLU A 169 17.70 27.42 16.22
C GLU A 169 17.32 28.43 15.14
N ALA A 170 16.52 28.02 14.14
CA ALA A 170 16.03 28.95 13.12
C ALA A 170 15.15 30.08 13.72
N ARG A 171 14.46 29.80 14.84
CA ARG A 171 13.64 30.79 15.56
C ARG A 171 14.43 31.85 16.31
N GLU A 172 15.74 31.65 16.51
CA GLU A 172 16.61 32.68 17.07
C GLU A 172 16.78 33.85 16.08
N ASP A 173 16.80 33.56 14.77
CA ASP A 173 16.90 34.55 13.70
C ASP A 173 15.53 35.02 13.18
N ASP A 174 14.57 34.10 13.03
CA ASP A 174 13.19 34.37 12.61
C ASP A 174 12.18 33.72 13.57
N PRO A 175 11.61 34.47 14.54
CA PRO A 175 10.65 33.95 15.49
C PRO A 175 9.39 33.31 14.88
N LEU A 176 9.09 33.58 13.61
CA LEU A 176 7.96 32.99 12.87
C LEU A 176 8.34 31.72 12.10
N ALA A 177 9.59 31.24 12.21
CA ALA A 177 10.05 30.05 11.54
C ALA A 177 9.22 28.81 11.92
N THR A 178 8.87 28.05 10.90
CA THR A 178 8.13 26.78 10.96
C THR A 178 8.94 25.71 10.23
N LYS A 179 8.63 24.44 10.46
CA LYS A 179 9.25 23.34 9.72
C LYS A 179 9.09 23.49 8.21
N ALA A 180 7.96 24.05 7.78
CA ALA A 180 7.67 24.36 6.38
C ALA A 180 8.51 25.51 5.81
N SER A 181 9.06 26.42 6.64
CA SER A 181 9.83 27.60 6.17
C SER A 181 11.34 27.47 6.34
N VAL A 182 11.84 26.60 7.22
CA VAL A 182 13.29 26.39 7.39
C VAL A 182 13.90 25.85 6.09
N ARG A 183 14.95 26.52 5.60
CA ARG A 183 15.70 26.15 4.37
C ARG A 183 17.21 26.05 4.59
N GLY A 184 17.69 26.35 5.79
CA GLY A 184 19.11 26.39 6.12
C GLY A 184 19.30 26.78 7.59
N GLY A 185 20.56 26.84 8.02
CA GLY A 185 20.95 27.10 9.40
C GLY A 185 22.13 26.22 9.80
N TRP A 186 22.30 26.02 11.11
CA TRP A 186 23.27 25.06 11.63
C TRP A 186 22.90 23.64 11.18
N ILE A 187 23.88 22.96 10.60
CA ILE A 187 23.72 21.60 10.10
C ILE A 187 24.12 20.63 11.21
N HIS A 188 23.22 19.70 11.52
CA HIS A 188 23.43 18.62 12.48
C HIS A 188 23.39 17.27 11.80
N HIS A 189 23.91 16.24 12.46
CA HIS A 189 23.96 14.89 11.94
C HIS A 189 23.14 13.92 12.80
N LEU A 190 22.43 12.95 12.19
CA LEU A 190 21.65 11.93 12.90
C LEU A 190 22.46 11.22 13.99
N TYR A 191 23.76 11.05 13.77
CA TYR A 191 24.68 10.47 14.74
C TYR A 191 24.59 11.13 16.13
N ASP A 192 24.39 12.46 16.17
CA ASP A 192 24.35 13.24 17.41
C ASP A 192 23.06 13.01 18.23
N ILE A 193 22.01 12.48 17.58
CA ILE A 193 20.68 12.29 18.18
C ILE A 193 20.16 10.85 18.06
N LYS A 194 21.04 9.91 17.68
CA LYS A 194 20.66 8.54 17.28
C LYS A 194 19.85 7.80 18.34
N GLU A 195 20.19 7.95 19.62
CA GLU A 195 19.49 7.28 20.72
C GLU A 195 18.06 7.82 20.90
N GLN A 196 17.88 9.13 20.80
CA GLN A 196 16.57 9.77 20.95
C GLN A 196 15.65 9.42 19.77
N VAL A 197 16.23 9.34 18.57
CA VAL A 197 15.53 8.84 17.37
C VAL A 197 15.13 7.38 17.56
N ALA A 198 16.03 6.52 18.04
CA ALA A 198 15.73 5.11 18.28
C ALA A 198 14.62 4.91 19.33
N LEU A 199 14.60 5.69 20.41
CA LEU A 199 13.58 5.61 21.46
C LEU A 199 12.18 6.03 20.98
N SER A 200 12.11 6.89 19.96
CA SER A 200 10.85 7.37 19.38
C SER A 200 10.51 6.68 18.05
N TYR A 201 11.32 5.73 17.59
CA TYR A 201 11.18 5.12 16.29
C TYR A 201 9.90 4.28 16.16
N ARG A 202 9.16 4.49 15.07
CA ARG A 202 7.90 3.77 14.75
C ARG A 202 7.82 3.28 13.30
N GLY A 203 8.97 2.95 12.72
CA GLY A 203 9.04 2.42 11.36
C GLY A 203 9.29 3.45 10.26
N HIS A 204 9.47 4.73 10.58
CA HIS A 204 9.59 5.80 9.58
C HIS A 204 11.02 5.90 9.03
N HIS A 205 11.16 6.09 7.72
CA HIS A 205 12.44 6.23 7.04
C HIS A 205 12.37 7.23 5.90
N GLN A 206 13.49 7.89 5.60
CA GLN A 206 13.66 8.55 4.32
C GLN A 206 13.83 7.51 3.20
N TYR A 207 13.44 7.88 2.00
CA TYR A 207 13.64 7.05 0.82
C TYR A 207 13.88 7.93 -0.41
N ASP A 208 14.46 7.33 -1.45
CA ASP A 208 14.45 7.89 -2.80
C ASP A 208 13.87 6.86 -3.77
N TRP A 209 13.00 7.32 -4.65
CA TRP A 209 12.43 6.49 -5.71
C TRP A 209 12.79 7.10 -7.05
N VAL A 210 13.81 6.54 -7.70
CA VAL A 210 14.29 6.99 -8.99
C VAL A 210 13.25 6.70 -10.07
N ARG A 211 12.82 7.76 -10.76
CA ARG A 211 11.73 7.73 -11.75
C ARG A 211 10.46 7.14 -11.12
N PRO A 212 9.90 7.81 -10.10
CA PRO A 212 8.77 7.27 -9.38
C PRO A 212 7.57 7.21 -10.31
N ARG A 213 6.75 6.17 -10.12
CA ARG A 213 5.44 6.10 -10.76
C ARG A 213 4.54 7.12 -10.08
N LYS A 214 4.51 8.35 -10.62
CA LYS A 214 3.88 9.53 -10.01
C LYS A 214 2.43 9.29 -9.58
N THR A 215 1.69 8.47 -10.33
CA THR A 215 0.32 8.07 -10.00
C THR A 215 0.14 7.61 -8.55
N TRP A 216 1.12 6.89 -7.99
CA TRP A 216 1.06 6.40 -6.61
C TRP A 216 1.44 7.44 -5.57
N LEU A 217 2.25 8.43 -5.94
CA LEU A 217 2.56 9.56 -5.06
C LEU A 217 1.38 10.52 -4.97
N ASP A 218 0.56 10.60 -6.02
CA ASP A 218 -0.64 11.45 -6.10
C ASP A 218 -1.91 10.70 -5.64
N ALA A 219 -1.78 9.48 -5.10
CA ALA A 219 -2.89 8.67 -4.62
C ALA A 219 -3.54 9.30 -3.37
N LYS A 220 -4.88 9.34 -3.32
CA LYS A 220 -5.60 9.79 -2.11
C LYS A 220 -5.81 8.66 -1.12
N CYS A 221 -5.84 7.43 -1.63
CA CYS A 221 -5.95 6.21 -0.84
C CYS A 221 -4.56 5.77 -0.34
N PRO A 222 -4.48 5.05 0.80
CA PRO A 222 -3.21 4.52 1.28
C PRO A 222 -2.54 3.60 0.25
N VAL A 223 -1.22 3.74 0.10
CA VAL A 223 -0.42 2.93 -0.81
C VAL A 223 0.64 2.16 -0.01
N PHE A 224 0.62 0.85 -0.16
CA PHE A 224 1.60 -0.07 0.38
C PHE A 224 2.39 -0.71 -0.77
N ILE A 225 3.67 -0.97 -0.56
CA ILE A 225 4.55 -1.64 -1.51
C ILE A 225 5.07 -2.92 -0.88
N ASP A 226 4.91 -4.02 -1.58
CA ASP A 226 5.46 -5.32 -1.21
C ASP A 226 6.75 -5.59 -1.99
N PHE A 227 7.88 -5.62 -1.29
CA PHE A 227 9.17 -6.02 -1.88
C PHE A 227 9.45 -7.53 -1.74
N GLY A 228 8.47 -8.31 -1.26
CA GLY A 228 8.59 -9.76 -1.06
C GLY A 228 9.01 -10.17 0.36
N ASN A 229 9.02 -9.23 1.30
CA ASN A 229 9.49 -9.44 2.67
C ASN A 229 8.30 -9.56 3.65
N GLU A 230 8.59 -9.79 4.93
CA GLU A 230 7.60 -9.81 6.02
C GLU A 230 7.06 -8.43 6.39
N SER A 231 7.53 -7.36 5.74
CA SER A 231 7.07 -5.99 5.94
C SER A 231 6.74 -5.34 4.61
N LEU A 232 5.68 -4.52 4.65
CA LEU A 232 5.28 -3.61 3.59
C LEU A 232 5.87 -2.23 3.85
N VAL A 233 6.07 -1.51 2.76
CA VAL A 233 6.49 -0.10 2.77
C VAL A 233 5.26 0.75 2.48
N LYS A 234 4.74 1.46 3.48
CA LYS A 234 3.65 2.42 3.32
C LYS A 234 4.23 3.76 2.87
N LEU A 235 3.73 4.33 1.77
CA LEU A 235 4.09 5.68 1.35
C LEU A 235 3.35 6.71 2.22
N CYS A 236 4.08 7.70 2.74
CA CYS A 236 3.55 8.72 3.64
C CYS A 236 4.20 10.08 3.39
N THR A 237 3.55 11.14 3.86
CA THR A 237 4.19 12.43 4.14
C THR A 237 4.57 12.48 5.61
N TYR A 238 5.82 12.83 5.91
CA TYR A 238 6.37 12.71 7.26
C TYR A 238 5.77 13.71 8.24
N ASP A 239 5.75 14.99 7.88
CA ASP A 239 5.28 16.10 8.72
C ASP A 239 4.96 17.33 7.86
N GLU A 240 4.78 18.51 8.47
CA GLU A 240 4.43 19.75 7.77
C GLU A 240 5.54 20.33 6.88
N SER A 241 6.74 19.72 6.83
CA SER A 241 7.77 20.06 5.85
C SER A 241 7.52 19.47 4.46
N ASP A 242 6.43 18.71 4.29
CA ASP A 242 6.08 17.95 3.09
C ASP A 242 7.15 16.91 2.69
N LEU A 243 8.00 16.50 3.64
CA LEU A 243 9.04 15.51 3.42
C LEU A 243 8.41 14.14 3.08
N PRO A 244 8.64 13.58 1.88
CA PRO A 244 8.20 12.23 1.56
C PRO A 244 8.96 11.23 2.42
N CYS A 245 8.24 10.31 3.05
CA CYS A 245 8.83 9.22 3.80
C CYS A 245 8.12 7.90 3.53
N ILE A 246 8.68 6.83 4.08
CA ILE A 246 7.98 5.56 4.20
C ILE A 246 7.80 5.17 5.64
N GLN A 247 6.81 4.33 5.89
CA GLN A 247 6.63 3.62 7.16
C GLN A 247 6.64 2.12 6.91
N PHE A 248 7.50 1.39 7.61
CA PHE A 248 7.44 -0.06 7.65
C PHE A 248 6.20 -0.53 8.42
N VAL A 249 5.43 -1.42 7.80
CA VAL A 249 4.25 -2.06 8.40
C VAL A 249 4.38 -3.57 8.21
N ALA A 250 4.36 -4.35 9.29
CA ALA A 250 4.41 -5.80 9.20
C ALA A 250 3.27 -6.34 8.33
N LYS A 251 3.55 -7.29 7.43
CA LYS A 251 2.56 -7.88 6.52
C LYS A 251 1.39 -8.50 7.30
N GLY A 252 1.68 -9.20 8.40
CA GLY A 252 0.66 -9.72 9.32
C GLY A 252 -0.22 -8.63 9.95
N LYS A 253 0.34 -7.45 10.27
CA LYS A 253 -0.43 -6.31 10.78
C LYS A 253 -1.35 -5.75 9.71
N PHE A 254 -0.86 -5.60 8.49
CA PHE A 254 -1.67 -5.17 7.35
C PHE A 254 -2.88 -6.09 7.13
N LEU A 255 -2.64 -7.41 7.07
CA LEU A 255 -3.70 -8.41 6.87
C LEU A 255 -4.71 -8.42 8.02
N HIS A 256 -4.23 -8.28 9.27
CA HIS A 256 -5.11 -8.16 10.42
C HIS A 256 -5.98 -6.90 10.31
N ASP A 257 -5.37 -5.74 10.10
CA ASP A 257 -6.08 -4.46 10.09
C ASP A 257 -7.04 -4.35 8.91
N SER A 258 -6.67 -4.84 7.73
CA SER A 258 -7.57 -4.82 6.56
C SER A 258 -8.87 -5.60 6.83
N MET A 259 -8.82 -6.62 7.68
CA MET A 259 -9.98 -7.42 8.08
C MET A 259 -10.78 -6.86 9.26
N HIS A 260 -10.24 -5.92 10.03
CA HIS A 260 -10.83 -5.50 11.33
C HIS A 260 -11.04 -3.98 11.46
N GLU A 261 -10.22 -3.16 10.82
CA GLU A 261 -10.47 -1.72 10.76
C GLU A 261 -11.65 -1.44 9.81
N THR A 262 -12.34 -0.33 10.04
CA THR A 262 -13.49 0.08 9.20
C THR A 262 -13.09 0.98 8.05
N ARG A 263 -11.93 1.64 8.14
CA ARG A 263 -11.43 2.56 7.10
C ARG A 263 -10.05 2.11 6.64
N ALA A 264 -9.84 2.06 5.33
CA ALA A 264 -8.57 1.72 4.72
C ALA A 264 -7.40 2.57 5.26
N LYS A 265 -7.64 3.86 5.52
CA LYS A 265 -6.63 4.79 6.07
C LYS A 265 -6.15 4.45 7.48
N ASP A 266 -6.92 3.67 8.24
CA ASP A 266 -6.58 3.28 9.61
C ASP A 266 -5.61 2.08 9.66
N ILE A 267 -5.39 1.39 8.52
CA ILE A 267 -4.44 0.28 8.41
C ILE A 267 -3.02 0.73 8.77
N GLY A 268 -2.40 0.00 9.70
CA GLY A 268 -1.04 0.23 10.18
C GLY A 268 -0.89 1.44 11.12
N THR A 269 -1.98 2.10 11.52
CA THR A 269 -1.92 3.34 12.34
C THR A 269 -1.94 3.08 13.84
N LYS A 270 -2.64 2.04 14.29
CA LYS A 270 -2.80 1.72 15.72
C LYS A 270 -1.88 0.57 16.13
N PHE A 271 -1.19 0.76 17.25
CA PHE A 271 -0.42 -0.30 17.90
C PHE A 271 -1.30 -0.95 18.97
N TYR A 272 -1.67 -2.20 18.73
CA TYR A 272 -2.35 -3.02 19.74
C TYR A 272 -1.31 -3.95 20.37
N PRO A 273 -1.22 -4.05 21.72
CA PRO A 273 -0.56 -5.19 22.31
C PRO A 273 -1.37 -6.43 21.90
N ILE A 274 -0.82 -7.23 20.99
CA ILE A 274 -1.40 -8.53 20.65
C ILE A 274 -1.31 -9.33 21.95
N SER A 275 -2.45 -9.54 22.62
CA SER A 275 -2.49 -10.46 23.75
C SER A 275 -2.05 -11.83 23.21
N PRO A 276 -1.05 -12.48 23.83
CA PRO A 276 -0.66 -13.82 23.39
C PRO A 276 -1.90 -14.70 23.47
N ALA A 277 -2.22 -15.38 22.36
CA ALA A 277 -3.31 -16.33 22.30
C ALA A 277 -3.20 -17.26 23.50
N ARG A 278 -4.30 -17.42 24.25
CA ARG A 278 -4.38 -18.46 25.28
C ARG A 278 -4.13 -19.79 24.57
N ALA A 279 -3.04 -20.46 24.99
CA ALA A 279 -2.70 -21.81 24.58
C ALA A 279 -3.81 -22.80 24.96
#